data_AF-A0A455X6K0-F1
#
_entry.id   AF-A0A455X6K0-F1
#
_cell.length_a   1.000
_cell.length_b   1.000
_cell.length_c   1.000
_cell.angle_alpha   90.00
_cell.angle_beta   90.00
_cell.angle_gamma   90.00
#
_symmetry.space_group_name_H-M   'P 1'
#
loop_
_entity.id
_entity.type
_entity.pdbx_description
1 polymer ?
#
loop_
_entity_poly.entity_id
_entity_poly.type
_entity_poly.pdbx_seq_one_letter_code
_entity_poly.pdbx_strand_id
1 'polypeptide(L)'
;MAISNMKLGEKLLFGGFALIFIMAFASWLVLEVVRSRLDKPMYPVLQYEFSTKGMRGSELFRTAGCTICHRAMRNGTNMGLVLDGIGSKRTLEYLNKFLTDPEASYPGATMDHGPLKGAAFVAKLPSADLQAIAMFLSELRANPGSNASRLPPVGGESKFIDEMVRMWAPDSWKSDYKDVREEVK
;
A
#
# COMPACT_ATOMS: atom_id res chain seq x y z
N MET A 1 21.83 -39.78 28.14
CA MET A 1 22.92 -39.32 29.03
C MET A 1 24.24 -39.41 28.26
N ALA A 2 24.50 -38.46 27.35
CA ALA A 2 25.66 -38.49 26.44
C ALA A 2 26.30 -37.08 26.33
N ILE A 3 26.58 -36.45 27.47
CA ILE A 3 27.22 -35.12 27.53
C ILE A 3 28.70 -35.25 27.98
N SER A 4 29.16 -36.45 28.35
CA SER A 4 30.41 -36.58 29.11
C SER A 4 31.72 -36.50 28.31
N ASN A 5 31.70 -36.61 26.96
CA ASN A 5 32.94 -36.65 26.15
C ASN A 5 33.18 -35.44 25.23
N MET A 6 32.59 -34.27 25.52
CA MET A 6 32.89 -33.05 24.76
C MET A 6 34.15 -32.33 25.27
N LYS A 7 34.99 -31.83 24.36
CA LYS A 7 36.15 -30.99 24.70
C LYS A 7 35.67 -29.65 25.30
N LEU A 8 36.53 -28.98 26.07
CA LEU A 8 36.18 -27.71 26.74
C LEU A 8 35.67 -26.64 25.74
N GLY A 9 36.31 -26.53 24.57
CA GLY A 9 35.89 -25.61 23.52
C GLY A 9 34.51 -25.93 22.93
N GLU A 10 34.18 -27.21 22.76
CA GLU A 10 32.86 -27.64 22.28
C GLU A 10 31.76 -27.34 23.32
N LYS A 11 32.04 -27.56 24.61
CA LYS A 11 31.11 -27.22 25.70
C LYS A 11 30.78 -25.72 25.73
N LEU A 12 31.80 -24.88 25.55
CA LEU A 12 31.61 -23.42 25.49
C LEU A 12 30.84 -23.00 24.24
N LEU A 13 31.15 -23.58 23.09
CA LEU A 13 30.45 -23.29 21.82
C LEU A 13 28.99 -23.71 21.89
N PHE A 14 28.69 -24.97 22.19
CA PHE A 14 27.31 -25.47 22.26
C PHE A 14 26.52 -24.86 23.41
N GLY A 15 27.16 -24.59 24.55
CA GLY A 15 26.53 -23.86 25.66
C GLY A 15 26.16 -22.43 25.29
N GLY A 16 27.06 -21.71 24.61
CA GLY A 16 26.80 -20.36 24.11
C GLY A 16 25.67 -20.33 23.08
N PHE A 17 25.69 -21.24 22.09
CA PHE A 17 24.60 -21.36 21.11
C PHE A 17 23.26 -21.71 21.76
N ALA A 18 23.24 -22.63 22.72
CA ALA A 18 22.03 -23.00 23.46
C ALA A 18 21.48 -21.80 24.24
N LEU A 19 22.34 -21.02 24.89
CA LEU A 19 21.92 -19.82 25.61
C LEU A 19 21.33 -18.76 24.66
N ILE A 20 21.99 -18.49 23.53
CA ILE A 20 21.46 -17.55 22.50
C ILE A 20 20.12 -18.03 21.96
N PHE A 21 19.99 -19.33 21.68
CA PHE A 21 18.74 -19.90 21.19
C PHE A 21 17.61 -19.76 22.21
N ILE A 22 17.87 -20.06 23.49
CA ILE A 22 16.90 -19.91 24.57
C ILE A 22 16.48 -18.44 24.71
N MET A 23 17.42 -17.50 24.68
CA MET A 23 17.11 -16.07 24.75
C MET A 23 16.27 -15.62 23.54
N ALA A 24 16.65 -16.01 22.32
CA ALA A 24 15.91 -15.68 21.11
C ALA A 24 14.48 -16.24 21.14
N PHE A 25 14.33 -17.50 21.58
CA PHE A 25 13.03 -18.14 21.70
C PHE A 25 12.15 -17.48 22.78
N ALA A 26 12.73 -17.16 23.93
CA ALA A 26 12.02 -16.42 24.99
C ALA A 26 11.60 -15.02 24.50
N SER A 27 12.47 -14.28 23.81
CA SER A 27 12.13 -12.99 23.21
C SER A 27 11.02 -13.10 22.17
N TRP A 28 11.06 -14.12 21.30
CA TRP A 28 10.00 -14.38 20.33
C TRP A 28 8.66 -14.69 21.01
N LEU A 29 8.65 -15.56 22.03
CA LEU A 29 7.45 -15.87 22.81
C LEU A 29 6.87 -14.63 23.50
N VAL A 30 7.73 -13.78 24.10
CA VAL A 30 7.29 -12.53 24.72
C VAL A 30 6.67 -11.61 23.66
N LEU A 31 7.31 -11.43 22.51
CA LEU A 31 6.77 -10.59 21.43
C LEU A 31 5.43 -11.13 20.91
N GLU A 32 5.27 -12.44 20.80
CA GLU A 32 4.02 -13.06 20.33
C GLU A 32 2.89 -12.91 21.37
N VAL A 33 3.19 -13.07 22.67
CA VAL A 33 2.23 -12.80 23.75
C VAL A 33 1.83 -11.33 23.79
N VAL A 34 2.78 -10.42 23.63
CA VAL A 34 2.48 -8.98 23.55
C VAL A 34 1.60 -8.70 22.33
N ARG A 35 1.99 -9.18 21.15
CA ARG A 35 1.25 -8.99 19.89
C ARG A 35 -0.19 -9.51 19.98
N SER A 36 -0.40 -10.70 20.55
CA SER A 36 -1.72 -11.33 20.68
C SER A 36 -2.64 -10.66 21.70
N ARG A 37 -2.09 -9.87 22.62
CA ARG A 37 -2.86 -9.11 23.64
C ARG A 37 -3.06 -7.64 23.30
N LEU A 38 -2.48 -7.14 22.19
CA LEU A 38 -2.66 -5.77 21.77
C LEU A 38 -4.03 -5.58 21.11
N ASP A 39 -4.79 -4.58 21.56
CA ASP A 39 -6.09 -4.21 20.97
C ASP A 39 -5.95 -3.54 19.58
N LYS A 40 -4.73 -3.14 19.22
CA LYS A 40 -4.40 -2.51 17.94
C LYS A 40 -3.21 -3.20 17.28
N PRO A 41 -3.17 -3.31 15.94
CA PRO A 41 -2.05 -3.92 15.26
C PRO A 41 -0.73 -3.22 15.60
N MET A 42 0.30 -4.00 15.93
CA MET A 42 1.64 -3.52 16.33
C MET A 42 2.34 -2.72 15.23
N TYR A 43 1.98 -2.96 13.96
CA TYR A 43 2.47 -2.22 12.81
C TYR A 43 1.31 -1.51 12.12
N PRO A 44 1.54 -0.34 11.49
CA PRO A 44 0.56 0.29 10.62
C PRO A 44 0.34 -0.64 9.43
N VAL A 45 -0.69 -1.47 9.53
CA VAL A 45 -1.22 -2.18 8.38
C VAL A 45 -1.85 -1.10 7.51
N LEU A 46 -1.56 -1.12 6.21
CA LEU A 46 -2.35 -0.38 5.23
C LEU A 46 -3.75 -1.04 5.24
N GLN A 47 -4.54 -0.73 6.26
CA GLN A 47 -5.92 -1.19 6.36
C GLN A 47 -6.71 -0.33 5.40
N TYR A 48 -6.96 -0.89 4.23
CA TYR A 48 -7.94 -0.36 3.31
C TYR A 48 -9.30 -0.88 3.75
N GLU A 49 -10.24 0.02 3.98
CA GLU A 49 -11.64 -0.33 4.23
C GLU A 49 -12.32 -0.49 2.87
N PHE A 50 -12.72 -1.72 2.53
CA PHE A 50 -13.37 -2.03 1.26
C PHE A 50 -14.87 -2.18 1.41
N SER A 51 -15.63 -1.66 0.46
CA SER A 51 -17.05 -2.02 0.32
C SER A 51 -17.20 -3.48 -0.11
N THR A 52 -18.41 -4.04 -0.03
CA THR A 52 -18.70 -5.38 -0.56
C THR A 52 -18.30 -5.52 -2.04
N LYS A 53 -18.50 -4.45 -2.83
CA LYS A 53 -18.10 -4.40 -4.23
C LYS A 53 -16.57 -4.30 -4.38
N GLY A 54 -15.91 -3.54 -3.52
CA GLY A 54 -14.44 -3.48 -3.44
C GLY A 54 -13.81 -4.81 -3.07
N MET A 55 -14.38 -5.57 -2.13
CA MET A 55 -13.91 -6.92 -1.80
C MET A 55 -14.00 -7.86 -3.01
N ARG A 56 -15.11 -7.81 -3.76
CA ARG A 56 -15.22 -8.55 -5.02
C ARG A 56 -14.17 -8.10 -6.05
N GLY A 57 -13.92 -6.80 -6.15
CA GLY A 57 -12.89 -6.23 -7.00
C GLY A 57 -11.48 -6.68 -6.64
N SER A 58 -11.16 -6.78 -5.36
CA SER A 58 -9.87 -7.28 -4.85
C SER A 58 -9.62 -8.74 -5.27
N GLU A 59 -10.65 -9.59 -5.18
CA GLU A 59 -10.56 -10.97 -5.61
C GLU A 59 -10.38 -11.07 -7.14
N LEU A 60 -11.15 -10.29 -7.90
CA LEU A 60 -11.00 -10.21 -9.34
C LEU A 60 -9.62 -9.69 -9.76
N PHE A 61 -9.08 -8.70 -9.05
CA PHE A 61 -7.74 -8.17 -9.31
C PHE A 61 -6.65 -9.27 -9.18
N ARG A 62 -6.80 -10.16 -8.19
CA ARG A 62 -5.88 -11.30 -7.98
C ARG A 62 -6.05 -12.40 -9.02
N THR A 63 -7.28 -12.67 -9.45
CA THR A 63 -7.60 -13.84 -10.28
C THR A 63 -7.67 -13.55 -11.78
N ALA A 64 -7.96 -12.32 -12.19
CA ALA A 64 -8.03 -11.92 -13.59
C ALA A 64 -6.66 -11.62 -14.21
N GLY A 65 -5.56 -11.75 -13.45
CA GLY A 65 -4.20 -11.58 -13.96
C GLY A 65 -3.60 -10.19 -13.77
N CYS A 66 -4.27 -9.27 -13.06
CA CYS A 66 -3.72 -7.92 -12.81
C CYS A 66 -2.41 -7.98 -12.01
N THR A 67 -2.28 -8.94 -11.09
CA THR A 67 -1.09 -9.14 -10.24
C THR A 67 0.16 -9.62 -10.99
N ILE A 68 0.01 -10.06 -12.25
CA ILE A 68 1.14 -10.46 -13.11
C ILE A 68 2.06 -9.26 -13.35
N CYS A 69 1.46 -8.08 -13.57
CA CYS A 69 2.21 -6.84 -13.82
C CYS A 69 2.12 -5.85 -12.66
N HIS A 70 0.95 -5.71 -12.03
CA HIS A 70 0.72 -4.71 -11.01
C HIS A 70 0.89 -5.25 -9.60
N ARG A 71 1.29 -4.37 -8.68
CA ARG A 71 1.23 -4.60 -7.25
C ARG A 71 0.13 -3.75 -6.63
N ALA A 72 -0.71 -4.37 -5.80
CA ALA A 72 -1.67 -3.70 -4.93
C ALA A 72 -1.75 -4.44 -3.60
N MET A 73 -1.88 -3.70 -2.51
CA MET A 73 -1.83 -4.23 -1.13
C MET A 73 -0.58 -5.08 -0.88
N ARG A 74 0.56 -4.63 -1.42
CA ARG A 74 1.85 -5.36 -1.37
C ARG A 74 1.82 -6.77 -2.01
N ASN A 75 0.82 -7.07 -2.84
CA ASN A 75 0.68 -8.34 -3.55
C ASN A 75 0.77 -8.14 -5.06
N GLY A 76 1.54 -8.97 -5.77
CA GLY A 76 1.82 -8.87 -7.20
C GLY A 76 3.27 -8.47 -7.51
N THR A 77 3.52 -8.02 -8.74
CA THR A 77 4.87 -7.67 -9.23
C THR A 77 5.07 -6.16 -9.37
N ASN A 78 6.32 -5.74 -9.56
CA ASN A 78 6.70 -4.35 -9.82
C ASN A 78 7.00 -4.09 -11.30
N MET A 79 6.58 -4.97 -12.21
CA MET A 79 6.83 -4.80 -13.64
C MET A 79 5.99 -3.65 -14.21
N GLY A 80 4.74 -3.56 -13.78
CA GLY A 80 3.85 -2.44 -14.03
C GLY A 80 3.85 -1.45 -12.88
N LEU A 81 2.93 -0.48 -12.95
CA LEU A 81 2.77 0.54 -11.92
C LEU A 81 2.31 -0.06 -10.59
N VAL A 82 2.84 0.48 -9.50
CA VAL A 82 2.37 0.17 -8.15
C VAL A 82 1.06 0.92 -7.92
N LEU A 83 -0.01 0.18 -7.61
CA LEU A 83 -1.36 0.72 -7.45
C LEU A 83 -1.74 0.98 -5.99
N ASP A 84 -0.82 0.73 -5.05
CA ASP A 84 -0.99 1.13 -3.66
C ASP A 84 -1.26 2.66 -3.58
N GLY A 85 -2.40 3.04 -3.02
CA GLY A 85 -2.78 4.45 -2.89
C GLY A 85 -3.39 5.09 -4.15
N ILE A 86 -3.65 4.34 -5.23
CA ILE A 86 -4.17 4.91 -6.47
C ILE A 86 -5.53 5.63 -6.29
N GLY A 87 -6.34 5.17 -5.34
CA GLY A 87 -7.61 5.80 -4.97
C GLY A 87 -7.47 7.20 -4.37
N SER A 88 -6.28 7.58 -3.90
CA SER A 88 -5.98 8.96 -3.48
C SER A 88 -5.63 9.89 -4.65
N LYS A 89 -5.37 9.33 -5.84
CA LYS A 89 -4.92 10.08 -7.03
C LYS A 89 -5.98 10.12 -8.13
N ARG A 90 -6.83 9.11 -8.22
CA ARG A 90 -7.82 8.94 -9.29
C ARG A 90 -9.21 8.68 -8.71
N THR A 91 -10.23 9.19 -9.40
CA THR A 91 -11.63 8.94 -9.04
C THR A 91 -12.07 7.55 -9.51
N LEU A 92 -13.14 7.03 -8.91
CA LEU A 92 -13.78 5.79 -9.37
C LEU A 92 -14.16 5.86 -10.84
N GLU A 93 -14.75 6.99 -11.28
CA GLU A 93 -15.14 7.21 -12.67
C GLU A 93 -13.95 7.14 -13.61
N TYR A 94 -12.84 7.81 -13.26
CA TYR A 94 -11.60 7.73 -14.04
C TYR A 94 -11.09 6.31 -14.15
N LEU A 95 -11.04 5.58 -13.03
CA LEU A 95 -10.53 4.21 -13.00
C LEU A 95 -11.40 3.28 -13.84
N ASN A 96 -12.72 3.41 -13.74
CA ASN A 96 -13.64 2.64 -14.56
C ASN A 96 -13.47 2.96 -16.05
N LYS A 97 -13.38 4.25 -16.40
CA LYS A 97 -13.17 4.69 -17.79
C LYS A 97 -11.83 4.19 -18.34
N PHE A 98 -10.76 4.23 -17.54
CA PHE A 98 -9.45 3.74 -17.94
C PHE A 98 -9.43 2.23 -18.21
N LEU A 99 -10.15 1.44 -17.39
CA LEU A 99 -10.24 -0.01 -17.61
C LEU A 99 -11.00 -0.37 -18.89
N THR A 100 -11.97 0.45 -19.30
CA THR A 100 -12.74 0.24 -20.53
C THR A 100 -12.07 0.84 -21.77
N ASP A 101 -11.54 2.05 -21.64
CA ASP A 101 -10.94 2.84 -22.72
C ASP A 101 -9.74 3.65 -22.17
N PRO A 102 -8.57 3.01 -22.10
CA PRO A 102 -7.40 3.59 -21.45
C PRO A 102 -6.86 4.82 -22.18
N GLU A 103 -6.82 4.83 -23.51
CA GLU A 103 -6.26 5.92 -24.31
C GLU A 103 -7.23 7.10 -24.47
N ALA A 104 -8.54 6.90 -24.33
CA ALA A 104 -9.47 8.02 -24.19
C ALA A 104 -9.48 8.64 -22.78
N SER A 105 -8.96 7.92 -21.78
CA SER A 105 -8.90 8.37 -20.38
C SER A 105 -7.56 9.00 -20.02
N TYR A 106 -6.48 8.55 -20.63
CA TYR A 106 -5.13 9.05 -20.46
C TYR A 106 -4.66 9.65 -21.79
N PRO A 107 -4.29 10.96 -21.83
CA PRO A 107 -4.03 11.68 -23.09
C PRO A 107 -2.74 11.27 -23.83
N GLY A 108 -2.26 10.03 -23.65
CA GLY A 108 -1.11 9.46 -24.32
C GLY A 108 -1.27 7.97 -24.59
N ALA A 109 -0.40 7.43 -25.44
CA ALA A 109 -0.37 6.00 -25.71
C ALA A 109 0.05 5.23 -24.45
N THR A 110 -0.76 4.23 -24.09
CA THR A 110 -0.42 3.28 -23.02
C THR A 110 0.53 2.19 -23.55
N MET A 111 1.33 1.58 -22.67
CA MET A 111 2.20 0.47 -23.09
C MET A 111 1.45 -0.87 -23.12
N ASP A 112 0.76 -1.22 -22.03
CA ASP A 112 0.14 -2.55 -21.89
C ASP A 112 -1.38 -2.54 -22.05
N HIS A 113 -2.06 -1.45 -21.70
CA HIS A 113 -3.53 -1.38 -21.70
C HIS A 113 -4.09 -0.90 -23.03
N GLY A 114 -4.75 -1.75 -23.80
CA GLY A 114 -5.43 -1.34 -25.02
C GLY A 114 -5.62 -2.50 -26.00
N PRO A 115 -6.25 -2.25 -27.15
CA PRO A 115 -6.42 -3.27 -28.18
C PRO A 115 -5.04 -3.82 -28.61
N LEU A 116 -4.93 -5.14 -28.70
CA LEU A 116 -3.71 -5.83 -29.17
C LEU A 116 -2.44 -5.63 -28.30
N LYS A 117 -2.59 -5.16 -27.05
CA LYS A 117 -1.48 -5.01 -26.08
C LYS A 117 -1.50 -6.10 -25.00
N GLY A 118 -0.48 -6.14 -24.14
CA GLY A 118 -0.30 -7.19 -23.12
C GLY A 118 -1.49 -7.34 -22.15
N ALA A 119 -2.20 -6.25 -21.85
CA ALA A 119 -3.39 -6.23 -21.01
C ALA A 119 -4.71 -6.11 -21.81
N ALA A 120 -4.73 -6.51 -23.08
CA ALA A 120 -5.94 -6.47 -23.92
C ALA A 120 -7.11 -7.32 -23.36
N PHE A 121 -6.82 -8.30 -22.49
CA PHE A 121 -7.85 -9.10 -21.82
C PHE A 121 -8.74 -8.27 -20.89
N VAL A 122 -8.26 -7.14 -20.35
CA VAL A 122 -9.01 -6.29 -19.42
C VAL A 122 -10.28 -5.77 -20.09
N ALA A 123 -10.19 -5.32 -21.34
CA ALA A 123 -11.35 -4.85 -22.11
C ALA A 123 -12.39 -5.94 -22.40
N LYS A 124 -12.04 -7.23 -22.21
CA LYS A 124 -12.95 -8.37 -22.40
C LYS A 124 -13.66 -8.80 -21.11
N LEU A 125 -13.26 -8.26 -19.96
CA LEU A 125 -13.92 -8.57 -18.69
C LEU A 125 -15.36 -8.02 -18.68
N PRO A 126 -16.30 -8.69 -18.00
CA PRO A 126 -17.66 -8.17 -17.84
C PRO A 126 -17.66 -6.77 -17.23
N SER A 127 -18.55 -5.89 -17.69
CA SER A 127 -18.64 -4.52 -17.17
C SER A 127 -18.85 -4.46 -15.65
N ALA A 128 -19.58 -5.43 -15.08
CA ALA A 128 -19.77 -5.54 -13.64
C ALA A 128 -18.46 -5.82 -12.89
N ASP A 129 -17.60 -6.68 -13.46
CA ASP A 129 -16.29 -7.02 -12.90
C ASP A 129 -15.32 -5.84 -13.02
N LEU A 130 -15.32 -5.13 -14.15
CA LEU A 130 -14.54 -3.90 -14.33
C LEU A 130 -14.91 -2.84 -13.30
N GLN A 131 -16.20 -2.63 -13.06
CA GLN A 131 -16.66 -1.70 -12.03
C GLN A 131 -16.27 -2.15 -10.62
N ALA A 132 -16.25 -3.46 -10.35
CA ALA A 132 -15.82 -3.98 -9.05
C ALA A 132 -14.32 -3.74 -8.85
N ILE A 133 -13.50 -4.02 -9.86
CA ILE A 133 -12.06 -3.72 -9.85
C ILE A 133 -11.83 -2.21 -9.70
N ALA A 134 -12.56 -1.37 -10.43
CA ALA A 134 -12.47 0.08 -10.29
C ALA A 134 -12.83 0.55 -8.87
N MET A 135 -13.86 -0.05 -8.25
CA MET A 135 -14.24 0.22 -6.86
C MET A 135 -13.09 -0.10 -5.92
N PHE A 136 -12.56 -1.32 -6.01
CA PHE A 136 -11.39 -1.75 -5.24
C PHE A 136 -10.22 -0.76 -5.36
N LEU A 137 -9.83 -0.41 -6.59
CA LEU A 137 -8.74 0.53 -6.83
C LEU A 137 -9.03 1.92 -6.26
N SER A 138 -10.28 2.39 -6.32
CA SER A 138 -10.69 3.69 -5.78
C SER A 138 -10.68 3.74 -4.24
N GLU A 139 -10.80 2.58 -3.60
CA GLU A 139 -10.76 2.36 -2.15
C GLU A 139 -9.34 2.12 -1.64
N LEU A 140 -8.35 1.91 -2.53
CA LEU A 140 -6.93 1.94 -2.21
C LEU A 140 -6.48 3.38 -1.91
N ARG A 141 -6.95 3.95 -0.81
CA ARG A 141 -6.67 5.33 -0.38
C ARG A 141 -5.60 5.33 0.70
N ALA A 142 -4.63 6.22 0.54
CA ALA A 142 -3.66 6.52 1.57
C ALA A 142 -4.31 7.39 2.66
N ASN A 143 -3.92 7.16 3.92
CA ASN A 143 -4.40 7.96 5.04
C ASN A 143 -4.01 9.44 4.89
N PRO A 144 -4.86 10.39 5.33
CA PRO A 144 -4.53 11.81 5.31
C PRO A 144 -3.19 12.09 6.01
N GLY A 145 -2.35 12.94 5.42
CA GLY A 145 -1.01 13.26 5.89
C GLY A 145 0.09 12.24 5.54
N SER A 146 -0.24 11.11 4.92
CA SER A 146 0.78 10.21 4.37
C SER A 146 1.42 10.78 3.10
N ASN A 147 2.61 10.30 2.76
CA ASN A 147 3.34 10.71 1.55
C ASN A 147 2.59 10.43 0.23
N ALA A 148 1.60 9.53 0.24
CA ALA A 148 0.78 9.18 -0.91
C ALA A 148 -0.60 9.86 -0.91
N SER A 149 -0.94 10.60 0.15
CA SER A 149 -2.21 11.32 0.29
C SER A 149 -2.09 12.76 -0.21
N ARG A 150 -3.08 13.22 -0.98
CA ARG A 150 -3.28 14.64 -1.26
C ARG A 150 -3.80 15.39 -0.02
N LEU A 151 -4.56 14.70 0.84
CA LEU A 151 -5.20 15.30 1.99
C LEU A 151 -4.18 15.56 3.11
N PRO A 152 -4.27 16.72 3.79
CA PRO A 152 -3.44 17.05 4.95
C PRO A 152 -3.74 16.10 6.13
N PRO A 153 -2.86 16.02 7.14
CA PRO A 153 -3.14 15.25 8.36
C PRO A 153 -4.48 15.65 8.99
N VAL A 154 -5.18 14.66 9.57
CA VAL A 154 -6.42 14.90 10.32
C VAL A 154 -6.13 15.87 11.47
N GLY A 155 -6.89 16.96 11.57
CA GLY A 155 -6.63 18.06 12.51
C GLY A 155 -6.08 19.33 11.86
N GLY A 156 -5.81 19.32 10.55
CA GLY A 156 -5.69 20.53 9.71
C GLY A 156 -4.41 21.34 9.85
N GLU A 157 -3.68 21.21 10.94
CA GLU A 157 -2.50 22.02 11.22
C GLU A 157 -1.28 21.15 11.53
N SER A 158 -0.22 21.35 10.75
CA SER A 158 1.10 20.84 11.06
C SER A 158 1.99 22.05 11.24
N LYS A 159 2.24 22.43 12.50
CA LYS A 159 3.12 23.56 12.84
C LYS A 159 4.46 23.48 12.12
N PHE A 160 4.99 22.27 11.96
CA PHE A 160 6.21 22.06 11.21
C PHE A 160 6.06 22.47 9.74
N ILE A 161 5.02 22.01 9.04
CA ILE A 161 4.80 22.35 7.63
C ILE A 161 4.53 23.86 7.48
N ASP A 162 3.71 24.45 8.34
CA ASP A 162 3.39 25.88 8.28
C ASP A 162 4.65 26.74 8.47
N GLU A 163 5.53 26.38 9.40
CA GLU A 163 6.83 27.05 9.60
C GLU A 163 7.79 26.84 8.42
N MET A 164 7.82 25.64 7.82
CA MET A 164 8.63 25.37 6.64
C MET A 164 8.16 26.19 5.43
N VAL A 165 6.85 26.26 5.17
CA VAL A 165 6.30 27.09 4.11
C VAL A 165 6.61 28.57 4.39
N ARG A 166 6.46 29.04 5.64
CA ARG A 166 6.77 30.43 6.00
C ARG A 166 8.24 30.80 5.79
N MET A 167 9.17 29.89 6.08
CA MET A 167 10.60 30.15 6.03
C MET A 167 11.20 30.00 4.63
N TRP A 168 10.68 29.06 3.83
CA TRP A 168 11.33 28.64 2.57
C TRP A 168 10.51 28.93 1.31
N ALA A 169 9.19 29.12 1.39
CA ALA A 169 8.39 29.40 0.20
C ALA A 169 8.49 30.89 -0.19
N PRO A 170 8.75 31.20 -1.48
CA PRO A 170 8.66 32.56 -1.98
C PRO A 170 7.28 33.17 -1.76
N ASP A 171 7.20 34.49 -1.55
CA ASP A 171 5.89 35.15 -1.35
C ASP A 171 4.95 35.00 -2.54
N SER A 172 5.47 34.87 -3.77
CA SER A 172 4.65 34.64 -4.97
C SER A 172 3.85 33.33 -4.89
N TRP A 173 4.30 32.34 -4.13
CA TRP A 173 3.57 31.07 -4.02
C TRP A 173 2.24 31.22 -3.30
N LYS A 174 2.09 32.23 -2.43
CA LYS A 174 0.82 32.53 -1.75
C LYS A 174 -0.26 33.02 -2.72
N SER A 175 0.14 33.63 -3.85
CA SER A 175 -0.78 34.04 -4.92
C SER A 175 -0.95 32.98 -6.00
N ASP A 176 0.10 32.22 -6.29
CA ASP A 176 0.13 31.26 -7.40
C ASP A 176 -0.56 29.93 -7.05
N TYR A 177 -0.60 29.57 -5.76
CA TYR A 177 -1.14 28.30 -5.29
C TYR A 177 -2.15 28.49 -4.17
N LYS A 178 -3.25 27.73 -4.24
CA LYS A 178 -4.25 27.66 -3.19
C LYS A 178 -3.86 26.61 -2.14
N ASP A 179 -4.12 26.89 -0.87
CA ASP A 179 -3.91 25.91 0.19
C ASP A 179 -4.89 24.74 -0.01
N VAL A 180 -4.35 23.51 -0.07
CA VAL A 180 -5.14 22.29 -0.21
C VAL A 180 -6.19 22.13 0.90
N ARG A 181 -5.96 22.71 2.08
CA ARG A 181 -6.91 22.73 3.20
C ARG A 181 -8.18 23.51 2.88
N GLU A 182 -8.09 24.51 2.01
CA GLU A 182 -9.24 25.31 1.56
C GLU A 182 -10.04 24.66 0.45
N GLU A 183 -9.48 23.64 -0.23
CA GLU A 183 -10.18 22.86 -1.25
C GLU A 183 -11.02 21.71 -0.67
N VAL A 184 -10.70 21.31 0.57
CA VAL A 184 -11.27 20.13 1.23
C VAL A 184 -12.34 20.50 2.29
N LYS A 185 -12.47 21.79 2.64
CA LYS A 185 -13.57 22.31 3.46
C LYS A 185 -14.90 22.26 2.71
#